data_AF-A0A8X6YEJ0-F1
#
_entry.id   AF-A0A8X6YEJ0-F1
#
_cell.length_a   1.000
_cell.length_b   1.000
_cell.length_c   1.000
_cell.angle_alpha   90.00
_cell.angle_beta   90.00
_cell.angle_gamma   90.00
#
_symmetry.space_group_name_H-M   'P 1'
#
loop_
_entity.id
_entity.type
_entity.pdbx_description
1 polymer ?
#
loop_
_entity_poly.entity_id
_entity_poly.type
_entity_poly.pdbx_seq_one_letter_code
_entity_poly.pdbx_strand_id
1 'polypeptide(L)'
;MSGTVTFCVVITLVYSVSCNPVVKIGGSEVFGKNIDFKNFKVNQYLGIPYAQPPVGELRFMPTVPIDEEPRILMPFTSLLLAYNIQRILIPGM
;
A
#
# COMPACT_ATOMS: atom_id res chain seq x y z
N MET A 1 -28.69 1.50 -32.76
CA MET A 1 -28.94 0.41 -31.79
C MET A 1 -27.84 -0.66 -31.79
N SER A 2 -27.28 -1.06 -32.95
CA SER A 2 -26.08 -1.93 -32.99
C SER A 2 -24.82 -1.24 -32.42
N GLY A 3 -24.60 0.04 -32.74
CA GLY A 3 -23.38 0.76 -32.31
C GLY A 3 -23.22 1.01 -30.81
N THR A 4 -24.31 1.07 -30.04
CA THR A 4 -24.26 1.32 -28.58
C THR A 4 -23.92 0.05 -27.78
N VAL A 5 -24.34 -1.14 -28.23
CA VAL A 5 -24.01 -2.42 -27.58
C VAL A 5 -22.52 -2.74 -27.74
N THR A 6 -21.97 -2.49 -28.93
CA THR A 6 -20.53 -2.61 -29.18
C THR A 6 -19.72 -1.62 -28.32
N PHE A 7 -20.23 -0.40 -28.13
CA PHE A 7 -19.57 0.62 -27.32
C PHE A 7 -19.46 0.23 -25.83
N CYS A 8 -20.51 -0.35 -25.24
CA CYS A 8 -20.48 -0.77 -23.83
C CYS A 8 -19.64 -2.04 -23.59
N VAL A 9 -19.58 -2.99 -24.54
CA VAL A 9 -18.77 -4.22 -24.41
C VAL A 9 -17.27 -3.91 -24.40
N VAL A 10 -16.84 -2.94 -25.20
CA VAL A 10 -15.45 -2.46 -25.24
C VAL A 10 -15.08 -1.73 -23.95
N ILE A 11 -15.99 -0.94 -23.38
CA ILE A 11 -15.77 -0.28 -22.07
C ILE A 11 -15.63 -1.31 -20.94
N THR A 12 -16.43 -2.38 -20.93
CA THR A 12 -16.41 -3.42 -19.88
C THR A 12 -15.13 -4.31 -19.90
N LEU A 13 -14.53 -4.57 -21.06
CA LEU A 13 -13.30 -5.39 -21.15
C LEU A 13 -12.03 -4.64 -20.73
N VAL A 14 -11.97 -3.33 -20.93
CA VAL A 14 -10.80 -2.50 -20.59
C VAL A 14 -10.64 -2.33 -19.07
N TYR A 15 -11.73 -2.36 -18.29
CA TYR A 15 -11.65 -2.46 -16.83
C TYR A 15 -11.17 -3.82 -16.30
N SER A 16 -11.10 -4.87 -17.15
CA SER A 16 -10.96 -6.26 -16.68
C SER A 16 -9.52 -6.76 -16.44
N VAL A 17 -8.47 -5.96 -16.64
CA VAL A 17 -7.09 -6.40 -16.36
C VAL A 17 -6.34 -5.38 -15.50
N SER A 18 -6.46 -5.56 -14.18
CA SER A 18 -5.61 -4.88 -13.18
C SER A 18 -4.38 -5.75 -12.92
N CYS A 19 -3.28 -5.50 -13.64
CA CYS A 19 -2.00 -6.20 -13.47
C CYS A 19 -1.10 -5.40 -12.52
N ASN A 20 -1.32 -5.57 -11.21
CA ASN A 20 -0.46 -4.97 -10.19
C ASN A 20 0.78 -5.84 -9.96
N PRO A 21 2.00 -5.25 -9.94
CA PRO A 21 3.21 -6.03 -9.73
C PRO A 21 3.33 -6.48 -8.26
N VAL A 22 3.75 -7.72 -8.02
CA VAL A 22 3.86 -8.31 -6.67
C VAL A 22 5.29 -8.77 -6.39
N VAL A 23 5.80 -8.51 -5.19
CA VAL A 23 7.15 -8.91 -4.73
C VAL A 23 7.06 -9.68 -3.42
N LYS A 24 7.91 -10.68 -3.23
CA LYS A 24 8.02 -11.45 -1.97
C LYS A 24 9.18 -10.92 -1.14
N ILE A 25 8.92 -10.55 0.11
CA ILE A 25 9.92 -10.12 1.10
C ILE A 25 9.74 -11.03 2.31
N GLY A 26 10.74 -11.86 2.63
CA GLY A 26 10.63 -12.84 3.70
C GLY A 26 9.42 -13.76 3.51
N GLY A 27 8.49 -13.74 4.46
CA GLY A 27 7.22 -14.49 4.42
C GLY A 27 6.03 -13.71 3.82
N SER A 28 6.27 -12.48 3.36
CA SER A 28 5.21 -11.51 3.01
C SER A 28 5.13 -11.19 1.53
N GLU A 29 3.92 -10.95 1.03
CA GLU A 29 3.66 -10.50 -0.34
C GLU A 29 3.31 -9.01 -0.38
N VAL A 30 4.05 -8.25 -1.18
CA VAL A 30 3.90 -6.80 -1.32
C VAL A 30 3.33 -6.46 -2.68
N PHE A 31 2.18 -5.79 -2.68
CA PHE A 31 1.46 -5.38 -3.88
C PHE A 31 1.86 -3.94 -4.24
N GLY A 32 2.38 -3.77 -5.45
CA GLY A 32 2.78 -2.49 -5.99
C GLY A 32 1.81 -1.98 -7.05
N LYS A 33 2.20 -0.89 -7.69
CA LYS A 33 1.49 -0.28 -8.82
C LYS A 33 2.50 0.03 -9.92
N ASN A 34 2.16 -0.29 -11.16
CA ASN A 34 2.93 0.20 -12.30
C ASN A 34 2.55 1.67 -12.55
N ILE A 35 3.54 2.57 -12.54
CA ILE A 35 3.35 4.01 -12.76
C ILE A 35 4.33 4.51 -13.83
N ASP A 36 3.93 5.57 -14.53
CA ASP A 36 4.82 6.32 -15.40
C ASP A 36 5.48 7.46 -14.60
N PHE A 37 6.80 7.46 -14.51
CA PHE A 37 7.59 8.48 -13.83
C PHE A 37 8.70 9.00 -14.74
N LYS A 38 8.66 10.30 -15.09
CA LYS A 38 9.65 10.97 -15.97
C LYS A 38 9.98 10.15 -17.23
N ASN A 39 8.94 9.66 -17.91
CA ASN A 39 9.02 8.84 -19.13
C ASN A 39 9.53 7.39 -18.92
N PHE A 40 9.67 6.93 -17.68
CA PHE A 40 9.98 5.54 -17.35
C PHE A 40 8.77 4.85 -16.72
N LYS A 41 8.48 3.61 -17.16
CA LYS A 41 7.55 2.73 -16.45
C LYS A 41 8.26 2.11 -15.25
N VAL A 42 7.76 2.38 -14.05
CA VAL A 42 8.36 1.89 -12.81
C VAL A 42 7.32 1.17 -11.97
N ASN A 43 7.77 0.15 -11.22
CA ASN A 43 6.96 -0.50 -10.22
C ASN A 43 7.14 0.24 -8.90
N GLN A 44 6.06 0.81 -8.39
CA GLN A 44 6.05 1.58 -7.17
C GLN A 44 5.40 0.77 -6.04
N TYR A 45 6.09 0.69 -4.90
CA TYR A 45 5.59 0.06 -3.67
C TYR A 45 5.74 1.08 -2.55
N LEU A 46 4.61 1.58 -2.01
CA LEU A 46 4.58 2.65 -1.02
C LEU A 46 3.95 2.16 0.28
N GLY A 47 4.33 2.79 1.40
CA GLY A 47 3.74 2.52 2.72
C GLY A 47 4.17 1.20 3.35
N ILE A 48 5.26 0.59 2.88
CA ILE A 48 5.84 -0.62 3.47
C ILE A 48 6.46 -0.25 4.83
N PRO A 49 5.96 -0.80 5.95
CA PRO A 49 6.56 -0.55 7.25
C PRO A 49 7.89 -1.30 7.36
N TYR A 50 8.90 -0.68 7.97
CA TYR A 50 10.23 -1.27 8.18
C TYR A 50 10.67 -1.30 9.66
N ALA A 51 9.96 -0.61 10.54
CA ALA A 51 10.23 -0.51 11.97
C ALA A 51 8.92 -0.29 12.73
N GLN A 52 8.96 -0.51 14.05
CA GLN A 52 7.85 -0.19 14.95
C GLN A 52 7.63 1.34 15.00
N PRO A 53 6.37 1.83 15.11
CA PRO A 53 6.11 3.26 15.26
C PRO A 53 6.81 3.85 16.50
N PRO A 54 7.55 4.97 16.39
CA PRO A 54 8.32 5.54 17.50
C PRO A 54 7.45 6.41 18.42
N VAL A 55 6.43 5.79 19.01
CA VAL A 55 5.44 6.43 19.90
C VAL A 55 5.53 5.84 21.32
N GLY A 56 4.99 6.55 22.31
CA GLY A 56 5.07 6.13 23.73
C GLY A 56 6.53 6.01 24.21
N GLU A 57 6.87 4.89 24.83
CA GLU A 57 8.22 4.59 25.33
C GLU A 57 9.29 4.47 24.22
N LEU A 58 8.88 4.24 22.97
CA LEU A 58 9.79 4.20 21.82
C LEU A 58 10.15 5.59 21.31
N ARG A 59 9.51 6.64 21.84
CA ARG A 59 9.81 8.01 21.44
C ARG A 59 11.25 8.35 21.86
N PHE A 60 12.01 8.91 20.92
CA PHE A 60 13.43 9.24 21.10
C PHE A 60 14.37 8.05 21.30
N MET A 61 13.87 6.81 21.20
CA MET A 61 14.69 5.60 21.24
C MET A 61 15.18 5.22 19.83
N PRO A 62 16.24 4.39 19.72
CA PRO A 62 16.61 3.78 18.45
C PRO A 62 15.45 3.00 17.82
N THR A 63 15.44 2.91 16.49
CA THR A 63 14.40 2.17 15.74
C THR A 63 14.40 0.70 16.10
N VAL A 64 13.22 0.13 16.35
CA VAL A 64 13.02 -1.29 16.65
C VAL A 64 12.49 -2.01 15.40
N PRO A 65 13.06 -3.16 14.98
CA PRO A 65 12.52 -3.98 13.89
C PRO A 65 11.08 -4.44 14.15
N ILE A 66 10.34 -4.77 13.08
CA ILE A 66 8.96 -5.26 13.20
C ILE A 66 8.99 -6.73 13.67
N ASP A 67 8.21 -7.04 14.70
CA ASP A 67 8.18 -8.39 15.30
C ASP A 67 7.46 -9.43 14.42
N GLU A 68 6.45 -9.00 13.66
CA GLU A 68 5.67 -9.85 12.76
C GLU A 68 5.59 -9.23 11.36
N GLU A 69 6.16 -9.89 10.36
CA GLU A 69 5.98 -9.44 8.97
C GLU A 69 4.51 -9.63 8.54
N PRO A 70 3.81 -8.56 8.11
CA PRO A 70 2.43 -8.70 7.67
C PRO A 70 2.37 -9.48 6.36
N ARG A 71 1.68 -10.64 6.41
CA ARG A 71 1.54 -11.58 5.29
C ARG A 71 1.14 -10.92 3.95
N ILE A 72 0.35 -9.84 4.00
CA ILE A 72 -0.10 -9.06 2.84
C ILE A 72 0.12 -7.57 3.10
N LEU A 73 0.90 -6.91 2.24
CA LEU A 73 1.08 -5.46 2.24
C LEU A 73 0.45 -4.85 0.99
N MET A 74 -0.72 -4.23 1.17
CA MET A 74 -1.42 -3.48 0.13
C MET A 74 -1.11 -1.97 0.22
N PRO A 75 -1.19 -1.22 -0.90
CA PRO A 75 -0.86 0.21 -0.93
C PRO A 75 -1.81 1.13 -0.13
N PHE A 76 -2.88 0.60 0.48
CA PHE A 76 -3.90 1.40 1.18
C PHE A 76 -4.26 0.89 2.59
N THR A 77 -3.77 -0.27 3.02
CA THR A 77 -4.04 -0.79 4.38
C THR A 77 -3.35 0.03 5.48
N SER A 78 -2.52 1.02 5.12
CA SER A 78 -1.88 1.93 6.07
C SER A 78 -2.85 2.91 6.73
N LEU A 79 -4.11 3.04 6.30
CA LEU A 79 -5.03 4.01 6.89
C LEU A 79 -5.47 3.63 8.31
N LEU A 80 -5.71 2.35 8.60
CA LEU A 80 -6.06 1.91 9.96
C LEU A 80 -4.83 1.96 10.89
N LEU A 81 -3.64 1.68 10.36
CA LEU A 81 -2.37 1.79 11.09
C LEU A 81 -2.00 3.26 11.37
N ALA A 82 -2.19 4.15 10.38
CA ALA A 82 -1.99 5.59 10.52
C ALA A 82 -3.02 6.26 11.44
N TYR A 83 -4.28 5.81 11.41
CA TYR A 83 -5.33 6.29 12.32
C TYR A 83 -5.01 5.95 13.78
N ASN A 84 -4.43 4.78 14.03
CA ASN A 84 -3.95 4.40 15.36
C ASN A 84 -2.72 5.22 15.82
N ILE A 85 -1.87 5.69 14.90
CA ILE A 85 -0.76 6.62 15.22
C ILE A 85 -1.29 8.00 15.61
N GLN A 86 -2.35 8.50 14.98
CA GLN A 86 -2.94 9.81 15.30
C GLN A 86 -3.62 9.85 16.68
N ARG A 87 -4.12 8.71 17.18
CA ARG A 87 -4.74 8.61 18.53
C ARG A 87 -3.73 8.59 19.68
N ILE A 88 -2.47 8.25 19.43
CA ILE A 88 -1.41 8.18 20.46
C ILE A 88 -0.74 9.55 20.65
N LEU A 89 -0.97 10.52 19.76
CA LEU A 89 -0.30 11.82 19.80
C LEU A 89 -0.78 12.78 20.91
N ILE A 90 -1.80 12.45 21.71
CA ILE A 90 -2.13 13.22 22.93
C ILE A 90 -2.73 12.30 24.01
N PRO A 91 -1.92 11.87 24.99
CA PRO A 91 -2.38 11.92 26.37
C PRO A 91 -1.31 12.63 27.22
N GLY A 92 -1.66 13.75 27.85
CA GLY A 92 -0.68 14.54 28.59
C GLY A 92 -1.02 16.01 28.85
N MET A 93 -2.29 16.40 28.76
CA MET A 93 -2.92 17.08 29.91
C MET A 93 -3.58 16.00 30.76
#